data_AF-A0A7Y0DV82-F1
#
_entry.id   AF-A0A7Y0DV82-F1
#
_cell.length_a   1.000
_cell.length_b   1.000
_cell.length_c   1.000
_cell.angle_alpha   90.00
_cell.angle_beta   90.00
_cell.angle_gamma   90.00
#
_symmetry.space_group_name_H-M   'P 1'
#
loop_
_entity.id
_entity.type
_entity.pdbx_description
1 polymer ?
#
loop_
_entity_poly.entity_id
_entity_poly.type
_entity_poly.pdbx_seq_one_letter_code
_entity_poly.pdbx_strand_id
1 'polypeptide(L)' 'MRKTRSLEQWRSIIEEQQASDLTITEFCQQHALSKTSFYAARSKLNASSGSFVR' A
#
# COMPACT_ATOMS: atom_id res chain seq x y z
N MET A 1 -10.19 7.78 16.97
CA MET A 1 -10.70 7.20 15.71
C MET A 1 -9.55 6.50 14.99
N ARG A 2 -9.64 5.18 14.74
CA ARG A 2 -8.67 4.49 13.87
C ARG A 2 -9.02 4.88 12.44
N LYS A 3 -8.18 5.67 11.76
CA LYS A 3 -8.32 5.95 10.33
C LYS A 3 -7.98 4.67 9.56
N THR A 4 -8.97 3.80 9.37
CA THR A 4 -8.85 2.66 8.46
C THR A 4 -8.90 3.21 7.05
N ARG A 5 -7.78 3.12 6.32
CA ARG A 5 -7.74 3.48 4.90
C ARG A 5 -8.42 2.40 4.07
N SER A 6 -9.30 2.79 3.17
CA SER A 6 -9.96 1.87 2.23
C SER A 6 -8.96 1.29 1.23
N LEU A 7 -9.33 0.18 0.58
CA LEU A 7 -8.50 -0.43 -0.48
C LEU A 7 -8.18 0.54 -1.61
N GLU A 8 -9.14 1.37 -2.00
CA GLU A 8 -8.97 2.40 -3.04
C GLU A 8 -7.91 3.45 -2.64
N GLN A 9 -7.93 3.91 -1.39
CA GLN A 9 -6.90 4.82 -0.89
C GLN A 9 -5.53 4.18 -0.90
N TRP A 10 -5.42 2.90 -0.53
CA TRP A 10 -4.16 2.18 -0.61
C TRP A 10 -3.68 2.01 -2.04
N ARG A 11 -4.59 1.86 -3.00
CA ARG A 11 -4.22 1.78 -4.42
C ARG A 11 -3.58 3.08 -4.88
N SER A 12 -4.22 4.23 -4.63
CA SER A 12 -3.62 5.54 -4.93
C SER A 12 -2.27 5.73 -4.25
N ILE A 13 -2.16 5.39 -2.96
CA ILE A 13 -0.89 5.50 -2.22
C ILE A 13 0.23 4.65 -2.84
N ILE A 14 -0.08 3.43 -3.29
CA ILE A 14 0.89 2.55 -3.93
C ILE A 14 1.26 3.06 -5.32
N GLU A 15 0.30 3.59 -6.08
CA GLU A 15 0.59 4.22 -7.38
C GLU A 15 1.43 5.49 -7.23
N GLU A 16 1.14 6.33 -6.22
CA GLU A 16 1.97 7.48 -5.86
C GLU A 16 3.37 7.05 -5.44
N GLN A 17 3.51 5.97 -4.68
CA GLN A 17 4.82 5.41 -4.31
C GLN A 17 5.57 4.85 -5.53
N GLN A 18 4.89 4.27 -6.52
CA GLN A 18 5.52 3.79 -7.77
C GLN A 18 5.89 4.92 -8.72
N ALA A 19 5.10 5.99 -8.74
CA ALA A 19 5.40 7.20 -9.49
C ALA A 19 6.53 8.01 -8.82
N SER A 20 6.70 7.84 -7.51
CA SER A 20 7.82 8.38 -6.77
C SER A 20 9.04 7.46 -6.91
N ASP A 21 10.22 8.02 -7.11
CA ASP A 21 11.47 7.25 -7.10
C ASP A 21 11.93 6.88 -5.66
N LEU A 22 11.03 7.03 -4.68
CA LEU A 22 11.29 6.81 -3.27
C LEU A 22 11.15 5.34 -2.92
N THR A 23 12.05 4.84 -2.08
CA THR A 23 11.89 3.51 -1.51
C THR A 23 10.63 3.44 -0.64
N ILE A 24 10.00 2.26 -0.54
CA ILE A 24 8.81 2.04 0.30
C ILE A 24 9.03 2.54 1.73
N THR A 25 10.25 2.39 2.25
CA THR A 25 10.61 2.83 3.60
C THR A 25 10.57 4.35 3.72
N GLU A 26 11.21 5.07 2.80
CA GLU A 26 11.23 6.54 2.79
C GLU A 26 9.83 7.11 2.59
N PHE A 27 9.10 6.56 1.62
CA PHE A 27 7.72 6.95 1.36
C PHE A 27 6.83 6.71 2.59
N CYS A 28 6.96 5.57 3.26
CA CYS A 28 6.22 5.30 4.49
C CYS A 28 6.58 6.27 5.61
N GLN A 29 7.86 6.65 5.74
CA GLN A 29 8.31 7.62 6.74
C GLN A 29 7.73 9.02 6.47
N GLN A 30 7.79 9.49 5.22
CA GLN A 30 7.27 10.80 4.82
C GLN A 30 5.75 10.91 4.97
N HIS A 31 5.01 9.85 4.62
CA HIS A 31 3.54 9.84 4.68
C HIS A 31 2.97 9.35 6.01
N ALA A 32 3.81 9.17 7.04
CA ALA A 32 3.45 8.61 8.34
C ALA A 32 2.64 7.31 8.23
N LEU A 33 3.07 6.44 7.30
CA LEU A 33 2.48 5.13 7.07
C LEU A 33 3.28 4.05 7.79
N SER A 34 2.57 3.06 8.32
CA SER A 34 3.21 1.85 8.83
C SER A 34 3.60 0.94 7.66
N LYS A 35 4.87 0.53 7.61
CA LYS A 35 5.38 -0.44 6.63
C LYS A 35 4.52 -1.71 6.58
N THR A 36 4.11 -2.21 7.76
CA THR A 36 3.23 -3.39 7.89
C THR A 36 1.90 -3.20 7.17
N SER A 37 1.24 -2.06 7.39
CA SER A 37 -0.02 -1.72 6.71
C SER A 37 0.16 -1.56 5.20
N PHE A 38 1.28 -0.99 4.76
CA PHE A 38 1.61 -0.85 3.34
C PHE A 38 1.79 -2.22 2.67
N TYR A 39 2.59 -3.12 3.24
CA TYR A 39 2.75 -4.47 2.70
C TYR A 39 1.46 -5.28 2.74
N ALA A 40 0.67 -5.17 3.81
CA ALA A 40 -0.63 -5.84 3.90
C ALA A 40 -1.59 -5.33 2.81
N ALA A 41 -1.64 -4.03 2.58
CA ALA A 41 -2.46 -3.44 1.53
C ALA A 41 -1.99 -3.83 0.13
N ARG A 42 -0.68 -3.77 -0.13
CA ARG A 42 -0.08 -4.24 -1.39
C ARG A 42 -0.40 -5.71 -1.64
N SER A 43 -0.28 -6.56 -0.62
CA SER A 43 -0.63 -7.98 -0.72
C SER A 43 -2.11 -8.18 -1.02
N LYS A 44 -3.02 -7.43 -0.39
CA LYS A 44 -4.46 -7.51 -0.65
C LYS A 44 -4.82 -7.04 -2.06
N LEU A 45 -4.20 -5.96 -2.54
CA LEU A 45 -4.41 -5.46 -3.91
C LEU A 45 -3.85 -6.42 -4.96
N ASN A 46 -2.71 -7.05 -4.68
CA ASN A 46 -2.13 -8.06 -5.56
C ASN A 46 -2.97 -9.35 -5.57
N ALA A 47 -3.47 -9.78 -4.40
CA ALA A 47 -4.40 -10.91 -4.28
C ALA A 47 -5.77 -10.63 -4.94
N SER A 48 -6.19 -9.36 -5.03
CA SER A 48 -7.40 -8.99 -5.77
C SER A 48 -7.21 -9.03 -7.30
N SER A 49 -5.96 -8.99 -7.78
CA SER A 49 -5.63 -9.04 -9.21
C SER A 49 -5.17 -10.43 -9.66
N GLY A 50 -4.67 -11.25 -8.73
CA GLY A 50 -4.23 -12.61 -8.97
C GLY A 50 -5.20 -13.60 -8.34
N SER A 51 -5.97 -14.26 -9.20
CA SER A 51 -6.60 -15.55 -8.95
C SER A 51 -5.87 -16.33 -7.84
N PHE A 52 -6.64 -16.71 -6.82
CA PHE A 52 -6.29 -17.76 -5.88
C PHE A 52 -5.77 -18.98 -6.66
N VAL A 53 -4.46 -19.14 -6.74
CA VAL A 53 -3.81 -20.36 -7.22
C VAL A 53 -2.93 -20.91 -6.11
N ARG A 54 -3.51 -21.81 -5.33
CA ARG A 54 -2.81 -22.96 -4.75
C ARG A 54 -3.79 -24.04 -4.35
#